data_AF-A0A2P2JLH6-F1
#
_entry.id   AF-A0A2P2JLH6-F1
#
_cell.length_a   1.000
_cell.length_b   1.000
_cell.length_c   1.000
_cell.angle_alpha   90.00
_cell.angle_beta   90.00
_cell.angle_gamma   90.00
#
_symmetry.space_group_name_H-M   'P 1'
#
loop_
_entity.id
_entity.type
_entity.pdbx_description
1 polymer ?
#
loop_
_entity_poly.entity_id
_entity_poly.type
_entity_poly.pdbx_seq_one_letter_code
_entity_poly.pdbx_strand_id
1 'polypeptide(L)'
;MEHQKKLRCQRIGCDATFTEEDNPEGSCQYHDSGPIFHDGMKEWSCCKKRSHDFSLFLEIPGCKMGKHTTEKPVLAKASKSPKVQVIPSTSAPVTSSSSKESCSRCKQGFFCSDHGSQSKEVASAKGNADIPVPCPPPKKIVDINEPQTCRNKSCGKTFKEKDNHETACSYHPGPAVFHDRMKGWKCCDIHVKEFDEFMSIPPCTTGWHSADPTS
;
A
#
# COMPACT_ATOMS: atom_id res chain seq x y z
N MET A 1 -49.55 7.78 6.20
CA MET A 1 -48.83 6.59 5.69
C MET A 1 -47.53 6.52 6.47
N GLU A 2 -47.45 5.61 7.43
CA GLU A 2 -46.25 5.41 8.25
C GLU A 2 -45.10 4.96 7.35
N HIS A 3 -43.97 5.67 7.43
CA HIS A 3 -42.76 5.28 6.73
C HIS A 3 -42.07 4.19 7.55
N GLN A 4 -42.31 2.92 7.19
CA GLN A 4 -41.53 1.81 7.75
C GLN A 4 -40.04 2.05 7.48
N LYS A 5 -39.29 2.22 8.56
CA LYS A 5 -37.85 2.47 8.49
C LYS A 5 -37.15 1.16 8.11
N LYS A 6 -36.76 1.05 6.84
CA LYS A 6 -35.93 -0.07 6.37
C LYS A 6 -34.52 0.10 6.91
N LEU A 7 -34.08 -0.88 7.70
CA LEU A 7 -32.76 -0.94 8.30
C LEU A 7 -31.90 -1.95 7.52
N ARG A 8 -30.59 -1.72 7.40
CA ARG A 8 -29.67 -2.67 6.77
C ARG A 8 -29.03 -3.55 7.83
N CYS A 9 -28.99 -4.86 7.57
CA CYS A 9 -28.27 -5.81 8.42
C CYS A 9 -26.78 -5.45 8.47
N GLN A 10 -26.20 -5.45 9.67
CA GLN A 10 -24.76 -5.20 9.88
C GLN A 10 -23.98 -6.48 10.16
N ARG A 11 -24.61 -7.65 10.07
CA ARG A 11 -23.92 -8.93 10.23
C ARG A 11 -23.13 -9.29 8.99
N ILE A 12 -21.98 -9.92 9.22
CA ILE A 12 -21.00 -10.19 8.18
C ILE A 12 -21.56 -11.24 7.22
N GLY A 13 -21.55 -10.95 5.92
CA GLY A 13 -22.12 -11.82 4.89
C GLY A 13 -23.64 -11.70 4.72
N CYS A 14 -24.27 -10.69 5.33
CA CYS A 14 -25.70 -10.39 5.12
C CYS A 14 -25.88 -8.94 4.66
N ASP A 15 -26.35 -8.76 3.42
CA ASP A 15 -26.62 -7.44 2.84
C ASP A 15 -28.12 -7.09 2.78
N ALA A 16 -28.96 -7.90 3.43
CA ALA A 16 -30.40 -7.70 3.43
C ALA A 16 -30.83 -6.43 4.20
N THR A 17 -31.86 -5.77 3.69
CA THR A 17 -32.60 -4.74 4.41
C THR A 17 -33.85 -5.35 5.04
N PHE A 18 -34.10 -5.06 6.31
CA PHE A 18 -35.20 -5.59 7.11
C PHE A 18 -35.94 -4.45 7.81
N THR A 19 -37.17 -4.72 8.25
CA THR A 19 -37.91 -3.84 9.17
C THR A 19 -37.97 -4.50 10.54
N GLU A 20 -38.21 -3.74 11.61
CA GLU A 20 -38.29 -4.33 12.96
C GLU A 20 -39.44 -5.34 13.11
N GLU A 21 -40.47 -5.20 12.29
CA GLU A 21 -41.66 -6.06 12.21
C GLU A 21 -41.48 -7.27 11.27
N ASP A 22 -40.65 -7.17 10.23
CA ASP A 22 -40.33 -8.27 9.30
C ASP A 22 -38.92 -8.83 9.59
N ASN A 23 -38.75 -9.41 10.79
CA ASN A 23 -37.46 -9.97 11.23
C ASN A 23 -37.64 -11.32 11.97
N PRO A 24 -38.14 -12.37 11.29
CA PRO A 24 -38.30 -13.68 11.91
C PRO A 24 -36.96 -14.33 12.23
N GLU A 25 -36.95 -15.21 13.24
CA GLU A 25 -35.75 -15.96 13.61
C GLU A 25 -35.32 -16.88 12.47
N GLY A 26 -34.11 -16.66 11.94
CA GLY A 26 -33.53 -17.44 10.84
C GLY A 26 -33.53 -16.75 9.48
N SER A 27 -34.16 -15.57 9.35
CA SER A 27 -34.16 -14.74 8.13
C SER A 27 -32.78 -14.30 7.67
N CYS A 28 -31.83 -14.15 8.59
CA CYS A 28 -30.50 -13.65 8.30
C CYS A 28 -29.46 -14.78 8.36
N GLN A 29 -28.81 -15.04 7.23
CA GLN A 29 -27.62 -15.88 7.14
C GLN A 29 -26.35 -15.03 7.25
N TYR A 30 -25.46 -15.35 8.18
CA TYR A 30 -24.27 -14.56 8.45
C TYR A 30 -23.10 -15.41 8.97
N HIS A 31 -21.91 -14.80 8.94
CA HIS A 31 -20.70 -15.31 9.59
C HIS A 31 -20.56 -14.65 10.97
N ASP A 32 -20.42 -15.44 12.03
CA ASP A 32 -20.20 -14.91 13.39
C ASP A 32 -18.73 -14.56 13.67
N SER A 33 -17.81 -15.06 12.84
CA SER A 33 -16.38 -14.80 12.95
C SER A 33 -15.86 -14.03 11.75
N GLY A 34 -14.79 -13.27 11.97
CA GLY A 34 -14.15 -12.48 10.93
C GLY A 34 -13.37 -13.33 9.91
N PRO A 35 -12.95 -12.70 8.80
CA PRO A 35 -12.09 -13.34 7.81
C PRO A 35 -10.65 -13.51 8.36
N ILE A 36 -10.05 -14.67 8.11
CA ILE A 36 -8.63 -14.99 8.34
C ILE A 36 -7.92 -14.98 6.99
N PHE A 37 -6.77 -14.30 6.94
CA PHE A 37 -5.91 -14.26 5.76
C PHE A 37 -4.60 -14.98 6.08
N HIS A 38 -4.37 -16.14 5.48
CA HIS A 38 -3.14 -16.93 5.63
C HIS A 38 -2.78 -17.59 4.30
N ASP A 39 -1.49 -17.58 3.93
CA ASP A 39 -0.97 -18.26 2.73
C ASP A 39 -1.64 -17.85 1.41
N GLY A 40 -2.01 -16.56 1.26
CA GLY A 40 -2.73 -16.05 0.08
C GLY A 40 -4.22 -16.43 0.01
N MET A 41 -4.69 -17.30 0.91
CA MET A 41 -6.07 -17.74 1.02
C MET A 41 -6.86 -16.88 2.02
N LYS A 42 -8.13 -16.66 1.69
CA LYS A 42 -9.11 -15.98 2.53
C LYS A 42 -10.03 -17.04 3.12
N GLU A 43 -10.14 -17.14 4.43
CA GLU A 43 -10.93 -18.17 5.12
C GLU A 43 -11.84 -17.57 6.20
N TRP A 44 -13.07 -18.05 6.32
CA TRP A 44 -13.96 -17.69 7.42
C TRP A 44 -13.70 -18.57 8.65
N SER A 45 -13.37 -18.00 9.82
CA SER A 45 -13.09 -18.80 11.02
C SER A 45 -14.28 -19.65 11.49
N CYS A 46 -15.49 -19.17 11.24
CA CYS A 46 -16.74 -19.79 11.70
C CYS A 46 -17.08 -21.09 10.97
N CYS A 47 -16.77 -21.18 9.68
CA CYS A 47 -17.12 -22.35 8.84
C CYS A 47 -15.97 -22.95 8.04
N LYS A 48 -14.76 -22.41 8.18
CA LYS A 48 -13.53 -22.83 7.47
C LYS A 48 -13.67 -22.87 5.95
N LYS A 49 -14.67 -22.17 5.41
CA LYS A 49 -14.80 -21.98 3.96
C LYS A 49 -13.72 -21.01 3.53
N ARG A 50 -12.93 -21.42 2.54
CA ARG A 50 -11.81 -20.65 2.01
C ARG A 50 -11.93 -20.43 0.52
N SER A 51 -11.40 -19.30 0.05
CA SER A 51 -11.27 -18.99 -1.36
C SER A 51 -9.92 -18.32 -1.63
N HIS A 52 -9.37 -18.59 -2.81
CA HIS A 52 -8.18 -17.89 -3.30
C HIS A 52 -8.55 -16.55 -3.97
N ASP A 53 -9.80 -16.42 -4.44
CA ASP A 53 -10.34 -15.20 -5.04
C ASP A 53 -11.11 -14.36 -4.02
N PHE A 54 -10.97 -13.03 -4.08
CA PHE A 54 -11.59 -12.12 -3.12
C PHE A 54 -13.10 -11.93 -3.37
N SER A 55 -13.54 -11.91 -4.62
CA SER A 55 -14.96 -11.76 -4.95
C SER A 55 -15.72 -13.00 -4.52
N LEU A 56 -15.22 -14.19 -4.89
CA LEU A 56 -15.80 -15.47 -4.46
C LEU A 56 -15.82 -15.59 -2.94
N PHE A 57 -14.84 -15.02 -2.22
CA PHE A 57 -14.78 -15.02 -0.76
C PHE A 57 -15.92 -14.22 -0.12
N LEU A 58 -16.25 -13.05 -0.67
CA LEU A 58 -17.36 -12.22 -0.22
C LEU A 58 -18.72 -12.85 -0.53
N GLU A 59 -18.82 -13.62 -1.62
CA GLU A 59 -20.01 -14.35 -2.02
C GLU A 59 -20.27 -15.62 -1.17
N ILE A 60 -19.33 -16.03 -0.32
CA ILE A 60 -19.51 -17.20 0.54
C ILE A 60 -20.68 -16.94 1.50
N PRO A 61 -21.78 -17.73 1.41
CA PRO A 61 -22.94 -17.50 2.25
C PRO A 61 -22.61 -17.77 3.71
N GLY A 62 -23.20 -16.94 4.58
CA GLY A 62 -23.13 -17.06 6.02
C GLY A 62 -23.46 -18.48 6.50
N CYS A 63 -22.71 -18.97 7.48
CA CYS A 63 -22.89 -20.32 8.00
C CYS A 63 -23.86 -20.40 9.20
N LYS A 64 -24.22 -19.27 9.80
CA LYS A 64 -25.17 -19.19 10.93
C LYS A 64 -26.43 -18.46 10.52
N MET A 65 -27.54 -18.80 11.17
CA MET A 65 -28.85 -18.22 10.95
C MET A 65 -29.33 -17.51 12.22
N GLY A 66 -30.07 -16.41 12.09
CA GLY A 66 -30.66 -15.68 13.22
C GLY A 66 -31.50 -14.49 12.76
N LYS A 67 -31.84 -13.57 13.67
CA LYS A 67 -32.58 -12.32 13.36
C LYS A 67 -31.68 -11.20 12.86
N HIS A 68 -32.00 -10.48 11.79
CA HIS A 68 -31.22 -9.33 11.36
C HIS A 68 -30.98 -8.34 12.51
N THR A 69 -29.81 -7.71 12.54
CA THR A 69 -29.47 -6.68 13.53
C THR A 69 -28.74 -5.54 12.85
N THR A 70 -28.98 -4.33 13.34
CA THR A 70 -28.23 -3.12 13.00
C THR A 70 -27.00 -2.93 13.88
N GLU A 71 -26.73 -3.80 14.84
CA GLU A 71 -25.52 -3.71 15.66
C GLU A 71 -24.35 -4.37 14.94
N LYS A 72 -23.25 -3.62 14.81
CA LYS A 72 -22.01 -4.15 14.23
C LYS A 72 -21.40 -5.15 15.21
N PRO A 73 -21.25 -6.44 14.85
CA PRO A 73 -20.63 -7.40 15.74
C PRO A 73 -19.17 -7.00 15.99
N VAL A 74 -18.82 -6.85 17.27
CA VAL A 74 -17.43 -6.62 17.70
C VAL A 74 -16.63 -7.90 17.47
N LEU A 75 -15.93 -7.95 16.34
CA LEU A 75 -14.97 -9.02 16.06
C LEU A 75 -13.81 -8.91 17.06
N ALA A 76 -13.77 -9.81 18.04
CA ALA A 76 -12.67 -9.89 18.99
C ALA A 76 -11.36 -10.16 18.22
N LYS A 77 -10.38 -9.26 18.36
CA LYS A 77 -9.04 -9.41 17.77
C LYS A 77 -8.36 -10.63 18.39
N ALA A 78 -7.94 -11.58 17.57
CA ALA A 78 -7.23 -12.77 18.00
C ALA A 78 -5.96 -12.42 18.79
N SER A 79 -5.91 -12.88 20.04
CA SER A 79 -4.73 -12.81 20.91
C SER A 79 -3.63 -13.70 20.35
N LYS A 80 -2.40 -13.16 20.24
CA LYS A 80 -1.23 -13.90 19.74
C LYS A 80 -0.80 -14.92 20.79
N SER A 81 -0.72 -16.20 20.43
CA SER A 81 0.00 -17.21 21.21
C SER A 81 1.22 -17.73 20.43
N PRO A 82 2.33 -18.08 21.11
CA PRO A 82 3.65 -18.24 20.50
C PRO A 82 3.83 -19.57 19.77
N LYS A 83 4.53 -19.54 18.62
CA LYS A 83 4.82 -20.70 17.77
C LYS A 83 6.20 -21.28 18.10
N VAL A 84 6.22 -22.52 18.60
CA VAL A 84 7.41 -23.36 18.76
C VAL A 84 7.91 -23.78 17.38
N GLN A 85 9.20 -23.57 17.12
CA GLN A 85 9.87 -23.85 15.85
C GLN A 85 10.52 -25.23 15.89
N VAL A 86 10.29 -26.03 14.84
CA VAL A 86 11.16 -27.16 14.47
C VAL A 86 11.21 -27.25 12.95
N ILE A 87 12.39 -27.18 12.36
CA ILE A 87 12.68 -27.68 11.01
C ILE A 87 14.08 -28.30 11.03
N PRO A 88 14.28 -29.52 10.49
CA PRO A 88 15.60 -30.04 10.16
C PRO A 88 15.96 -29.84 8.67
N SER A 89 17.27 -29.84 8.44
CA SER A 89 18.04 -29.59 7.21
C SER A 89 17.93 -30.67 6.13
N THR A 90 18.15 -30.32 4.85
CA THR A 90 18.84 -31.20 3.88
C THR A 90 19.41 -30.46 2.66
N SER A 91 20.39 -31.12 2.04
CA SER A 91 21.51 -30.72 1.19
C SER A 91 21.28 -30.73 -0.33
N ALA A 92 22.20 -30.08 -1.08
CA ALA A 92 22.44 -30.20 -2.54
C ALA A 92 23.26 -31.48 -2.90
N PRO A 93 23.44 -31.91 -4.18
CA PRO A 93 24.36 -31.25 -5.14
C PRO A 93 24.11 -31.37 -6.68
N VAL A 94 24.71 -30.41 -7.41
CA VAL A 94 25.30 -30.27 -8.79
C VAL A 94 24.90 -31.09 -10.04
N THR A 95 24.79 -30.41 -11.20
CA THR A 95 25.52 -30.68 -12.46
C THR A 95 25.43 -29.48 -13.43
N SER A 96 26.44 -29.34 -14.28
CA SER A 96 26.91 -28.13 -14.95
C SER A 96 26.39 -27.92 -16.37
N SER A 97 26.10 -26.68 -16.75
CA SER A 97 26.04 -26.18 -18.14
C SER A 97 26.33 -24.68 -18.16
N SER A 98 27.39 -24.31 -18.88
CA SER A 98 28.11 -23.05 -18.74
C SER A 98 27.38 -21.86 -19.39
N SER A 99 27.56 -20.70 -18.76
CA SER A 99 27.35 -19.33 -19.26
C SER A 99 25.94 -18.70 -19.17
N LYS A 100 24.97 -19.31 -18.49
CA LYS A 100 23.73 -18.63 -18.03
C LYS A 100 23.47 -18.71 -16.51
N GLU A 101 24.28 -19.51 -15.81
CA GLU A 101 24.16 -19.83 -14.38
C GLU A 101 24.96 -18.87 -13.46
N SER A 102 25.90 -18.10 -14.01
CA SER A 102 26.77 -17.20 -13.21
C SER A 102 26.07 -15.90 -12.78
N CYS A 103 24.91 -15.58 -13.37
CA CYS A 103 24.14 -14.41 -13.00
C CYS A 103 23.07 -14.80 -11.96
N SER A 104 23.25 -14.36 -10.71
CA SER A 104 22.32 -14.68 -9.61
C SER A 104 20.87 -14.22 -9.82
N ARG A 105 20.63 -13.33 -10.79
CA ARG A 105 19.30 -12.83 -11.17
C ARG A 105 18.61 -13.72 -12.23
N CYS A 106 19.39 -14.28 -13.15
CA CYS A 106 18.88 -15.18 -14.20
C CYS A 106 18.51 -16.56 -13.65
N LYS A 107 19.26 -17.09 -12.68
CA LYS A 107 18.96 -18.39 -12.03
C LYS A 107 17.63 -18.42 -11.28
N GLN A 108 17.11 -17.25 -10.89
CA GLN A 108 15.81 -17.08 -10.23
C GLN A 108 14.67 -16.83 -11.23
N GLY A 109 14.91 -16.99 -12.54
CA GLY A 109 13.90 -16.82 -13.58
C GLY A 109 13.54 -15.36 -13.89
N PHE A 110 14.35 -14.38 -13.43
CA PHE A 110 14.12 -12.97 -13.68
C PHE A 110 14.99 -12.46 -14.85
N PHE A 111 14.42 -11.60 -15.69
CA PHE A 111 15.09 -11.07 -16.88
C PHE A 111 16.20 -10.06 -16.49
N CYS A 112 17.38 -10.17 -17.10
CA CYS A 112 18.56 -9.33 -16.84
C CYS A 112 18.93 -8.52 -18.08
N SER A 113 19.34 -7.26 -17.90
CA SER A 113 19.70 -6.34 -18.98
C SER A 113 20.93 -6.77 -19.81
N ASP A 114 21.75 -7.68 -19.29
CA ASP A 114 23.03 -8.08 -19.94
C ASP A 114 22.89 -9.24 -20.95
N HIS A 115 21.77 -9.98 -20.91
CA HIS A 115 21.61 -11.21 -21.71
C HIS A 115 20.35 -11.22 -22.60
N GLY A 116 19.74 -10.06 -22.84
CA GLY A 116 18.66 -9.90 -23.81
C GLY A 116 19.21 -9.70 -25.22
N SER A 117 19.17 -10.72 -26.06
CA SER A 117 19.46 -10.60 -27.51
C SER A 117 18.53 -11.52 -28.30
N GLN A 118 17.93 -11.17 -29.45
CA GLN A 118 17.94 -9.93 -30.25
C GLN A 118 16.97 -10.08 -31.46
N SER A 119 16.83 -8.98 -32.22
CA SER A 119 16.51 -8.86 -33.68
C SER A 119 15.11 -8.27 -34.01
N LYS A 120 14.93 -7.25 -34.86
CA LYS A 120 15.77 -6.59 -35.90
C LYS A 120 15.48 -5.08 -36.06
N GLU A 121 16.49 -4.37 -36.52
CA GLU A 121 16.57 -2.99 -37.08
C GLU A 121 15.73 -2.79 -38.37
N VAL A 122 15.38 -1.59 -38.82
CA VAL A 122 16.15 -0.57 -39.63
C VAL A 122 15.18 0.63 -39.79
N ALA A 123 15.50 1.95 -39.79
CA ALA A 123 16.47 2.69 -40.59
C ALA A 123 16.70 4.14 -40.06
N SER A 124 17.82 4.71 -40.48
CA SER A 124 18.34 6.06 -40.22
C SER A 124 17.79 7.11 -41.20
N ALA A 125 17.59 8.36 -40.77
CA ALA A 125 17.73 9.55 -41.63
C ALA A 125 17.92 10.84 -40.81
N LYS A 126 18.89 11.65 -41.25
CA LYS A 126 19.26 12.98 -40.75
C LYS A 126 18.22 14.04 -41.17
N GLY A 127 18.05 15.09 -40.37
CA GLY A 127 17.32 16.31 -40.77
C GLY A 127 17.40 17.41 -39.72
N ASN A 128 18.14 18.47 -40.04
CA ASN A 128 18.26 19.73 -39.29
C ASN A 128 17.02 20.60 -39.54
N ALA A 129 16.35 21.07 -38.48
CA ALA A 129 15.49 22.25 -38.51
C ALA A 129 15.11 22.68 -37.07
N ASP A 130 15.63 23.84 -36.67
CA ASP A 130 14.98 24.89 -35.88
C ASP A 130 13.73 24.52 -35.07
N ILE A 131 13.86 24.48 -33.73
CA ILE A 131 12.71 24.51 -32.81
C ILE A 131 12.94 25.63 -31.78
N PRO A 132 11.94 26.50 -31.54
CA PRO A 132 12.10 27.70 -30.75
C PRO A 132 12.32 27.37 -29.28
N VAL A 133 13.22 28.12 -28.65
CA VAL A 133 13.41 28.21 -27.21
C VAL A 133 12.04 28.41 -26.53
N PRO A 134 11.55 27.46 -25.71
CA PRO A 134 10.41 27.73 -24.86
C PRO A 134 10.90 28.70 -23.79
N CYS A 135 10.34 29.91 -23.82
CA CYS A 135 10.58 30.94 -22.82
C CYS A 135 10.49 30.35 -21.40
N PRO A 136 11.41 30.70 -20.49
CA PRO A 136 11.28 30.31 -19.09
C PRO A 136 9.94 30.83 -18.56
N PRO A 137 9.14 30.00 -17.86
CA PRO A 137 7.92 30.48 -17.24
C PRO A 137 8.25 31.62 -16.28
N PRO A 138 7.37 32.64 -16.16
CA PRO A 138 7.64 33.82 -15.37
C PRO A 138 7.93 33.39 -13.94
N LYS A 139 9.15 33.68 -13.48
CA LYS A 139 9.52 33.62 -12.08
C LYS A 139 8.54 34.53 -11.36
N LYS A 140 7.56 33.94 -10.67
CA LYS A 140 6.66 34.71 -9.81
C LYS A 140 7.57 35.41 -8.81
N ILE A 141 7.56 36.74 -8.86
CA ILE A 141 8.21 37.56 -7.85
C ILE A 141 7.44 37.28 -6.57
N VAL A 142 7.97 36.37 -5.75
CA VAL A 142 7.42 36.06 -4.43
C VAL A 142 7.85 37.21 -3.53
N ASP A 143 6.88 37.90 -2.93
CA ASP A 143 7.16 38.94 -1.93
C ASP A 143 7.95 38.31 -0.78
N ILE A 144 9.13 38.87 -0.48
CA ILE A 144 10.13 38.29 0.43
C ILE A 144 9.61 38.13 1.87
N ASN A 145 8.49 38.81 2.20
CA ASN A 145 7.84 38.78 3.51
C ASN A 145 6.61 37.88 3.55
N GLU A 146 6.15 37.34 2.42
CA GLU A 146 4.94 36.52 2.37
C GLU A 146 5.18 35.14 2.98
N PRO A 147 4.35 34.71 3.95
CA PRO A 147 4.43 33.38 4.52
C PRO A 147 4.01 32.32 3.47
N GLN A 148 4.95 31.47 3.08
CA GLN A 148 4.73 30.32 2.20
C GLN A 148 4.72 29.02 3.03
N THR A 149 3.99 28.00 2.58
CA THR A 149 3.99 26.68 3.25
C THR A 149 5.00 25.75 2.60
N CYS A 150 5.92 25.21 3.40
CA CYS A 150 6.89 24.23 2.93
C CYS A 150 6.20 22.90 2.60
N ARG A 151 6.33 22.45 1.36
CA ARG A 151 5.83 21.16 0.86
C ARG A 151 6.87 20.05 0.91
N ASN A 152 8.06 20.30 1.42
CA ASN A 152 9.04 19.25 1.66
C ASN A 152 8.46 18.21 2.65
N LYS A 153 8.68 16.92 2.33
CA LYS A 153 8.21 15.79 3.13
C LYS A 153 8.76 15.90 4.55
N SER A 154 7.91 15.72 5.56
CA SER A 154 8.20 15.92 7.00
C SER A 154 8.47 17.36 7.50
N CYS A 155 8.39 18.38 6.64
CA CYS A 155 8.48 19.77 7.08
C CYS A 155 7.10 20.38 7.39
N GLY A 156 6.27 20.66 6.39
CA GLY A 156 4.92 21.24 6.55
C GLY A 156 4.86 22.63 7.22
N LYS A 157 5.99 23.26 7.54
CA LYS A 157 6.06 24.53 8.25
C LYS A 157 5.82 25.71 7.31
N THR A 158 5.23 26.78 7.84
CA THR A 158 5.17 28.08 7.16
C THR A 158 6.51 28.78 7.30
N PHE A 159 7.09 29.23 6.21
CA PHE A 159 8.38 29.92 6.15
C PHE A 159 8.25 31.23 5.36
N LYS A 160 9.16 32.17 5.62
CA LYS A 160 9.31 33.39 4.83
C LYS A 160 10.63 33.29 4.07
N GLU A 161 10.67 33.78 2.84
CA GLU A 161 11.88 33.67 2.02
C GLU A 161 13.08 34.41 2.64
N LYS A 162 12.83 35.51 3.36
CA LYS A 162 13.88 36.26 4.08
C LYS A 162 14.59 35.46 5.19
N ASP A 163 13.91 34.47 5.76
CA ASP A 163 14.42 33.64 6.86
C ASP A 163 14.83 32.24 6.33
N ASN A 164 14.62 31.97 5.04
CA ASN A 164 14.95 30.72 4.38
C ASN A 164 16.46 30.63 4.14
N HIS A 165 17.07 29.51 4.52
CA HIS A 165 18.50 29.27 4.39
C HIS A 165 18.75 27.77 4.26
N GLU A 166 19.99 27.39 3.91
CA GLU A 166 20.37 26.01 3.57
C GLU A 166 20.17 24.96 4.68
N THR A 167 19.92 25.37 5.92
CA THR A 167 19.61 24.46 7.04
C THR A 167 18.24 24.72 7.68
N ALA A 168 17.43 25.61 7.11
CA ALA A 168 16.15 26.02 7.68
C ALA A 168 15.10 24.89 7.68
N CYS A 169 15.11 24.06 6.64
CA CYS A 169 14.15 22.99 6.45
C CYS A 169 14.79 21.63 6.68
N SER A 170 14.34 20.88 7.68
CA SER A 170 14.67 19.45 7.82
C SER A 170 13.60 18.60 7.12
N TYR A 171 13.98 17.77 6.17
CA TYR A 171 13.06 16.95 5.36
C TYR A 171 13.69 15.64 4.86
N HIS A 172 12.85 14.78 4.27
CA HIS A 172 13.29 13.60 3.51
C HIS A 172 13.26 13.89 2.01
N PRO A 173 14.41 13.92 1.29
CA PRO A 173 14.43 14.16 -0.15
C PRO A 173 13.86 12.97 -0.94
N GLY A 174 14.07 11.75 -0.44
CA GLY A 174 13.65 10.52 -1.11
C GLY A 174 12.13 10.32 -1.10
N PRO A 175 11.59 9.49 -2.01
CA PRO A 175 10.21 9.02 -1.91
C PRO A 175 10.03 8.10 -0.68
N ALA A 176 8.80 8.07 -0.15
CA ALA A 176 8.40 7.08 0.84
C ALA A 176 8.36 5.68 0.18
N VAL A 177 8.85 4.68 0.89
CA VAL A 177 8.98 3.30 0.45
C VAL A 177 8.11 2.41 1.29
N PHE A 178 7.29 1.60 0.64
CA PHE A 178 6.43 0.63 1.29
C PHE A 178 6.72 -0.75 0.69
N HIS A 179 7.58 -1.54 1.34
CA HIS A 179 7.91 -2.90 0.92
C HIS A 179 7.89 -3.84 2.12
N ASP A 180 7.40 -5.07 1.92
CA ASP A 180 7.41 -6.14 2.94
C ASP A 180 6.75 -5.77 4.29
N ARG A 181 5.65 -5.00 4.25
CA ARG A 181 4.97 -4.42 5.44
C ARG A 181 5.85 -3.44 6.25
N MET A 182 6.97 -3.00 5.69
CA MET A 182 7.84 -1.98 6.25
C MET A 182 7.61 -0.67 5.50
N LYS A 183 7.56 0.43 6.26
CA LYS A 183 7.40 1.79 5.76
C LYS A 183 8.70 2.54 6.02
N GLY A 184 9.16 3.33 5.07
CA GLY A 184 10.46 3.97 5.18
C GLY A 184 10.68 5.08 4.19
N TRP A 185 11.87 5.68 4.22
CA TRP A 185 12.28 6.72 3.28
C TRP A 185 13.50 6.24 2.47
N LYS A 186 13.46 6.34 1.13
CA LYS A 186 14.60 5.94 0.28
C LYS A 186 15.89 6.67 0.61
N CYS A 187 15.81 7.90 1.11
CA CYS A 187 16.99 8.69 1.38
C CYS A 187 17.82 8.17 2.55
N CYS A 188 17.22 7.43 3.48
CA CYS A 188 17.85 7.13 4.77
C CYS A 188 17.67 5.68 5.23
N ASP A 189 17.12 4.79 4.39
CA ASP A 189 16.95 3.34 4.62
C ASP A 189 16.40 2.97 6.02
N ILE A 190 15.64 3.88 6.65
CA ILE A 190 14.91 3.64 7.89
C ILE A 190 13.63 2.90 7.53
N HIS A 191 13.42 1.74 8.13
CA HIS A 191 12.27 0.89 7.85
C HIS A 191 11.56 0.54 9.16
N VAL A 192 10.33 0.99 9.29
CA VAL A 192 9.50 0.80 10.48
C VAL A 192 8.30 -0.08 10.17
N LYS A 193 7.85 -0.85 11.15
CA LYS A 193 6.68 -1.75 11.00
C LYS A 193 5.37 -1.03 11.30
N GLU A 194 5.41 -0.02 12.16
CA GLU A 194 4.23 0.72 12.60
C GLU A 194 4.07 2.04 11.83
N PHE A 195 2.83 2.47 11.62
CA PHE A 195 2.55 3.70 10.88
C PHE A 195 2.86 4.96 11.70
N ASP A 196 2.63 4.90 13.01
CA ASP A 196 2.87 6.01 13.93
C ASP A 196 4.37 6.30 14.04
N GLU A 197 5.16 5.23 14.09
CA GLU A 197 6.63 5.31 14.05
C GLU A 197 7.12 5.92 12.73
N PHE A 198 6.44 5.65 11.60
CA PHE A 198 6.78 6.23 10.29
C PHE A 198 6.59 7.75 10.26
N MET A 199 5.49 8.24 10.84
CA MET A 199 5.22 9.68 10.98
C MET A 199 6.24 10.39 11.88
N SER A 200 6.81 9.64 12.84
CA SER A 200 7.80 10.15 13.79
C SER A 200 9.25 9.97 13.34
N ILE A 201 9.49 9.45 12.12
CA ILE A 201 10.86 9.29 11.60
C ILE A 201 11.50 10.68 11.50
N PRO A 202 12.67 10.89 12.13
CA PRO A 202 13.34 12.18 12.09
C PRO A 202 13.80 12.48 10.65
N PRO A 203 13.62 13.73 10.19
CA PRO A 203 14.15 14.16 8.91
C PRO A 203 15.66 13.94 8.86
N CYS A 204 16.16 13.49 7.72
CA CYS A 204 17.55 13.10 7.58
C CYS A 204 18.36 13.98 6.63
N THR A 205 17.75 15.04 6.11
CA THR A 205 18.43 16.05 5.32
C THR A 205 17.95 17.42 5.74
N THR A 206 18.85 18.39 5.78
CA THR A 206 18.52 19.81 5.94
C THR A 206 18.76 20.54 4.62
N GLY A 207 17.90 21.50 4.30
CA GLY A 207 17.98 22.26 3.07
C GLY A 207 17.10 23.51 3.14
N TRP A 208 16.86 24.08 1.97
CA TRP A 208 15.95 25.20 1.79
C TRP A 208 14.50 24.72 1.89
N HIS A 209 13.64 25.55 2.47
CA HIS A 209 12.21 25.34 2.35
C HIS A 209 11.79 25.49 0.88
N SER A 210 10.91 24.61 0.42
CA SER A 210 10.34 24.68 -0.92
C SER A 210 8.83 24.60 -0.85
N ALA A 211 8.15 25.55 -1.49
CA ALA A 211 6.71 25.53 -1.68
C ALA A 211 6.29 24.62 -2.85
N ASP A 212 7.20 24.32 -3.78
CA ASP A 212 6.97 23.46 -4.95
C ASP A 212 8.19 22.54 -5.19
N PRO A 213 8.42 21.51 -4.35
CA PRO A 213 9.47 20.55 -4.61
C PRO A 213 9.09 19.71 -5.83
N THR A 214 9.88 19.80 -6.90
CA THR A 214 9.78 18.89 -8.05
C THR A 214 9.96 17.46 -7.55
N SER A 215 8.91 16.64 -7.72
CA SER A 215 8.83 15.23 -7.30
C SER A 215 9.79 14.31 -8.04
#